data_AF-U2UPJ6-F1
#
_entry.id   AF-U2UPJ6-F1
#
_cell.length_a   1.000
_cell.length_b   1.000
_cell.length_c   1.000
_cell.angle_alpha   90.00
_cell.angle_beta   90.00
_cell.angle_gamma   90.00
#
_symmetry.space_group_name_H-M   'P 1'
#
loop_
_entity.id
_entity.type
_entity.pdbx_description
1 polymer ?
#
loop_
_entity_poly.entity_id
_entity_poly.type
_entity_poly.pdbx_seq_one_letter_code
_entity_poly.pdbx_strand_id
1 'polypeptide(L)'
;MFMKRAILVLLSILMIALAGCGGGQTQQERQEKTQTTSSQNAAAPVRTDRTIIVYFSATGHTKRLVETTARALGAELQEIQPKKPYREIGMMK
;
A
#
# COMPACT_ATOMS: atom_id res chain seq x y z
N MET A 1 -38.64 -11.85 20.35
CA MET A 1 -38.39 -12.73 19.18
C MET A 1 -37.44 -12.14 18.13
N PHE A 2 -37.39 -10.81 17.94
CA PHE A 2 -36.57 -10.18 16.89
C PHE A 2 -35.07 -10.51 16.92
N MET A 3 -34.40 -10.50 18.08
CA MET A 3 -32.98 -10.88 18.20
C MET A 3 -32.67 -12.29 17.63
N LYS A 4 -33.57 -13.26 17.84
CA LYS A 4 -33.40 -14.64 17.35
C LYS A 4 -33.49 -14.71 15.82
N ARG A 5 -34.38 -13.90 15.23
CA ARG A 5 -34.53 -13.77 13.77
C ARG A 5 -33.36 -13.00 13.15
N ALA A 6 -32.85 -11.97 13.82
CA ALA A 6 -31.66 -11.23 13.38
C ALA A 6 -30.40 -12.11 13.33
N ILE A 7 -30.18 -12.97 14.34
CA ILE A 7 -29.05 -13.92 14.36
C ILE A 7 -29.16 -14.94 13.21
N LEU A 8 -30.36 -15.48 12.94
CA LEU A 8 -30.57 -16.41 11.82
C LEU A 8 -30.35 -15.74 10.44
N VAL A 9 -30.75 -14.48 10.28
CA VAL A 9 -30.51 -13.71 9.06
C VAL A 9 -29.01 -13.42 8.86
N LEU A 10 -28.28 -13.05 9.92
CA LEU A 10 -26.83 -12.82 9.85
C LEU A 10 -26.07 -14.09 9.43
N LEU A 11 -26.46 -15.26 9.96
CA LEU A 11 -25.84 -16.55 9.64
C LEU A 11 -26.11 -17.00 8.19
N SER A 12 -27.28 -16.71 7.63
CA SER A 12 -27.58 -17.03 6.23
C SER A 12 -26.77 -16.22 5.22
N ILE A 13 -26.49 -14.94 5.53
CA ILE A 13 -25.73 -14.04 4.65
C ILE A 13 -24.26 -14.48 4.53
N LEU A 14 -23.68 -15.03 5.60
CA LEU A 14 -22.28 -15.46 5.64
C LEU A 14 -21.97 -16.63 4.67
N MET A 15 -22.95 -17.48 4.37
CA MET A 15 -22.77 -18.65 3.47
C MET A 15 -22.79 -18.31 1.98
N ILE A 16 -23.26 -17.11 1.59
CA ILE A 16 -23.39 -16.71 0.18
C ILE A 16 -22.05 -16.22 -0.39
N ALA A 17 -21.08 -15.85 0.46
CA ALA A 17 -19.86 -15.15 0.06
C ALA A 17 -18.75 -16.01 -0.58
N LEU A 18 -18.95 -17.32 -0.77
CA LEU A 18 -17.90 -18.24 -1.29
C LEU A 18 -18.17 -18.81 -2.68
N ALA A 19 -19.33 -18.56 -3.29
CA ALA A 19 -19.67 -19.00 -4.65
C ALA A 19 -19.63 -17.83 -5.65
N GLY A 20 -18.43 -17.29 -5.88
CA GLY A 20 -18.23 -16.01 -6.59
C GLY A 20 -17.11 -16.01 -7.63
N CYS A 21 -16.94 -17.08 -8.40
CA CYS A 21 -16.02 -17.10 -9.55
C CYS A 21 -16.59 -17.94 -10.71
N GLY A 22 -17.05 -17.28 -11.77
CA GLY A 22 -17.69 -17.89 -12.94
C GLY A 22 -18.53 -16.85 -13.70
N GLY A 23 -18.26 -16.65 -14.98
CA GLY A 23 -18.76 -15.48 -15.74
C GLY A 23 -20.14 -15.65 -16.40
N GLY A 24 -20.73 -14.51 -16.78
CA GLY A 24 -21.93 -14.42 -17.62
C GLY A 24 -22.55 -13.02 -17.61
N GLN A 25 -22.56 -12.32 -18.74
CA GLN A 25 -23.19 -10.99 -18.87
C GLN A 25 -24.67 -11.09 -19.27
N THR A 26 -25.54 -10.35 -18.59
CA THR A 26 -26.61 -9.57 -19.27
C THR A 26 -27.05 -8.35 -18.44
N GLN A 27 -27.46 -7.31 -19.16
CA GLN A 27 -27.98 -6.00 -18.70
C GLN A 27 -29.33 -6.16 -17.95
N GLN A 28 -29.94 -5.21 -17.20
CA GLN A 28 -29.71 -3.80 -16.81
C GLN A 28 -30.58 -3.55 -15.54
N GLU A 29 -30.56 -2.47 -14.75
CA GLU A 29 -29.84 -1.18 -14.74
C GLU A 29 -29.86 -0.57 -13.31
N ARG A 30 -28.82 0.20 -12.92
CA ARG A 30 -28.86 1.44 -12.08
C ARG A 30 -27.50 1.72 -11.43
N GLN A 31 -26.78 2.72 -11.97
CA GLN A 31 -25.69 3.49 -11.31
C GLN A 31 -24.78 2.75 -10.30
N GLU A 32 -23.76 2.06 -10.82
CA GLU A 32 -22.53 1.80 -10.06
C GLU A 32 -21.33 2.09 -10.96
N LYS A 33 -20.53 3.12 -10.64
CA LYS A 33 -19.27 3.40 -11.35
C LYS A 33 -18.13 2.56 -10.75
N THR A 34 -18.32 1.24 -10.69
CA THR A 34 -17.22 0.30 -10.43
C THR A 34 -16.43 0.16 -11.72
N GLN A 35 -15.44 1.04 -11.86
CA GLN A 35 -14.49 0.99 -12.95
C GLN A 35 -13.51 -0.16 -12.69
N THR A 36 -13.79 -1.31 -13.31
CA THR A 36 -12.76 -2.27 -13.72
C THR A 36 -11.58 -1.51 -14.32
N THR A 37 -10.39 -1.57 -13.72
CA THR A 37 -9.14 -1.94 -14.43
C THR A 37 -8.02 -2.27 -13.44
N SER A 38 -7.11 -3.14 -13.88
CA SER A 38 -5.71 -3.22 -13.45
C SER A 38 -5.43 -3.79 -12.07
N SER A 39 -4.98 -5.05 -12.09
CA SER A 39 -3.75 -5.44 -11.42
C SER A 39 -2.76 -4.27 -11.43
N GLN A 40 -2.41 -3.72 -10.25
CA GLN A 40 -1.42 -2.65 -10.13
C GLN A 40 0.01 -3.18 -10.24
N ASN A 41 0.24 -4.01 -11.27
CA ASN A 41 1.52 -4.12 -11.96
C ASN A 41 1.56 -3.15 -13.15
N ALA A 42 0.86 -2.01 -13.01
CA ALA A 42 1.11 -0.83 -13.82
C ALA A 42 2.54 -0.41 -13.52
N ALA A 43 3.47 -0.76 -14.42
CA ALA A 43 4.80 -0.17 -14.41
C ALA A 43 4.59 1.34 -14.34
N ALA A 44 5.13 1.97 -13.29
CA ALA A 44 5.09 3.41 -13.17
C ALA A 44 5.62 4.01 -14.48
N PRO A 45 5.03 5.11 -14.99
CA PRO A 45 5.51 5.73 -16.21
C PRO A 45 7.03 5.90 -16.09
N VAL A 46 7.78 5.35 -17.05
CA VAL A 46 9.25 5.41 -17.06
C VAL A 46 9.64 6.86 -17.26
N ARG A 47 9.71 7.57 -16.14
CA ARG A 47 10.16 8.94 -16.02
C ARG A 47 11.61 8.96 -16.45
N THR A 48 11.87 9.57 -17.61
CA THR A 48 13.23 9.76 -18.13
C THR A 48 13.97 10.87 -17.38
N ASP A 49 13.33 11.57 -16.45
CA ASP A 49 13.98 12.49 -15.52
C ASP A 49 14.63 11.75 -14.34
N ARG A 50 15.91 12.07 -14.13
CA ARG A 50 16.77 11.46 -13.12
C ARG A 50 16.25 11.76 -11.72
N THR A 51 15.60 10.78 -11.09
CA THR A 51 15.08 10.91 -9.72
C THR A 51 16.20 10.74 -8.70
N ILE A 52 16.24 11.60 -7.68
CA ILE A 52 17.14 11.50 -6.52
C ILE A 52 16.34 11.52 -5.22
N ILE A 53 16.70 10.65 -4.28
CA ILE A 53 16.10 10.56 -2.95
C ILE A 53 17.15 11.02 -1.93
N VAL A 54 16.87 12.17 -1.30
CA VAL A 54 17.71 12.75 -0.25
C VAL A 54 17.09 12.43 1.12
N TYR A 55 17.83 11.81 2.03
CA TYR A 55 17.27 11.27 3.28
C TYR A 55 18.25 11.31 4.46
N PHE A 56 17.75 11.15 5.69
CA PHE A 56 18.55 10.95 6.91
C PHE A 56 18.10 9.67 7.64
N SER A 57 19.02 8.95 8.28
CA SER A 57 18.66 7.82 9.16
C SER A 57 19.58 7.67 10.37
N ALA A 58 19.06 7.95 11.57
CA ALA A 58 19.81 7.78 12.82
C ALA A 58 20.06 6.29 13.19
N THR A 59 19.09 5.41 12.89
CA THR A 59 19.10 3.98 13.26
C THR A 59 18.93 3.03 12.07
N GLY A 60 18.82 3.55 10.84
CA GLY A 60 18.75 2.75 9.62
C GLY A 60 17.35 2.38 9.12
N HIS A 61 16.26 2.74 9.81
CA HIS A 61 14.90 2.46 9.33
C HIS A 61 14.59 3.20 8.02
N THR A 62 14.85 4.51 7.97
CA THR A 62 14.71 5.32 6.74
C THR A 62 15.58 4.77 5.61
N LYS A 63 16.82 4.38 5.93
CA LYS A 63 17.76 3.81 4.96
C LYS A 63 17.21 2.57 4.26
N ARG A 64 16.68 1.61 5.03
CA ARG A 64 16.03 0.40 4.49
C ARG A 64 14.83 0.72 3.60
N LEU A 65 14.04 1.74 3.95
CA LEU A 65 12.90 2.19 3.18
C LEU A 65 13.36 2.79 1.83
N VAL A 66 14.27 3.77 1.85
CA VAL A 66 14.70 4.46 0.63
C VAL A 66 15.52 3.58 -0.30
N GLU A 67 16.29 2.61 0.22
CA GLU A 67 16.96 1.59 -0.61
C GLU A 67 15.94 0.78 -1.44
N THR A 68 14.77 0.50 -0.87
CA THR A 68 13.70 -0.23 -1.55
C THR A 68 12.97 0.65 -2.55
N THR A 69 12.69 1.91 -2.18
CA THR A 69 12.10 2.91 -3.09
C THR A 69 13.04 3.23 -4.27
N ALA A 70 14.35 3.36 -4.04
CA ALA A 70 15.33 3.63 -5.09
C ALA A 70 15.41 2.50 -6.12
N ARG A 71 15.40 1.23 -5.68
CA ARG A 71 15.29 0.07 -6.57
C ARG A 71 14.01 0.09 -7.40
N ALA A 72 12.88 0.48 -6.81
CA ALA A 72 11.59 0.54 -7.51
C ALA A 72 11.49 1.71 -8.52
N LEU A 73 12.18 2.83 -8.26
CA LEU A 73 12.11 4.04 -9.08
C LEU A 73 13.32 4.25 -10.02
N GLY A 74 14.37 3.42 -9.92
CA GLY A 74 15.65 3.68 -10.59
C GLY A 74 16.36 4.94 -10.08
N ALA A 75 16.11 5.32 -8.82
CA ALA A 75 16.53 6.60 -8.27
C ALA A 75 17.92 6.57 -7.62
N GLU A 76 18.61 7.71 -7.68
CA GLU A 76 19.87 7.96 -6.99
C GLU A 76 19.62 8.20 -5.48
N LEU A 77 20.56 7.82 -4.61
CA LEU A 77 20.45 7.96 -3.16
C LEU A 77 21.49 8.94 -2.60
N GLN A 78 21.05 9.90 -1.79
CA GLN A 78 21.93 10.82 -1.07
C GLN A 78 21.58 10.84 0.43
N GLU A 79 22.53 10.45 1.28
CA GLU A 79 22.35 10.44 2.74
C GLU A 79 22.86 11.76 3.36
N ILE A 80 21.99 12.47 4.07
CA ILE A 80 22.29 13.68 4.84
C ILE A 80 23.04 13.25 6.10
N GLN A 81 24.29 13.71 6.25
CA GLN A 81 25.06 13.46 7.46
C GLN A 81 24.87 14.58 8.49
N PRO A 82 24.57 14.29 9.77
CA PRO A 82 24.38 15.31 10.79
C PRO A 82 25.74 15.89 11.21
N LYS A 83 25.81 17.21 11.41
CA LYS A 83 27.05 17.90 11.85
C LYS A 83 27.59 17.43 13.20
N LYS A 84 26.73 16.86 14.06
CA LYS A 84 27.09 16.16 15.29
C LYS A 84 26.42 14.78 15.29
N PRO A 85 27.13 13.66 15.49
CA PRO A 85 26.53 12.33 15.52
C PRO A 85 25.49 12.18 16.64
N TYR A 86 24.33 11.62 16.31
CA TYR A 86 23.24 11.38 17.27
C TYR A 86 23.62 10.45 18.44
N ARG A 87 24.69 9.64 18.29
CA ARG A 87 25.13 8.68 19.31
C ARG A 87 25.87 9.33 20.49
N GLU A 88 26.45 10.50 20.31
CA GLU A 88 27.27 11.15 21.34
C GLU A 88 26.43 11.91 22.39
N ILE A 89 25.20 12.29 22.04
CA ILE A 89 24.32 13.12 22.87
C ILE A 89 23.82 12.36 24.13
N GLY A 90 23.90 11.01 24.13
CA GLY A 90 23.39 10.15 25.21
C GLY A 90 24.41 9.61 26.20
N MET A 91 25.73 9.84 26.01
CA MET A 91 26.79 9.24 26.84
C MET A 91 27.53 10.24 27.74
N MET A 92 27.00 11.46 27.89
CA MET A 92 27.48 12.45 28.85
C MET A 92 26.48 12.55 30.00
N LYS A 93 26.64 11.68 31.00
CA LYS A 93 25.85 11.69 32.24
C LYS A 93 26.63 11.10 33.41
#